data_AF-A0A2N2JZH8-F1
#
_entry.id   AF-A0A2N2JZH8-F1
#
_cell.length_a   1.000
_cell.length_b   1.000
_cell.length_c   1.000
_cell.angle_alpha   90.00
_cell.angle_beta   90.00
_cell.angle_gamma   90.00
#
_symmetry.space_group_name_H-M   'P 1'
#
loop_
_entity.id
_entity.type
_entity.pdbx_description
1 polymer ?
#
loop_
_entity_poly.entity_id
_entity_poly.type
_entity_poly.pdbx_seq_one_letter_code
_entity_poly.pdbx_strand_id
1 'polypeptide(L)'
;MMIFDTLNQGYLGRDLGKSYLLMDPKYLYPAKSSAQESYLNSTFSCVQGSATFATGIEDLMLNREEVINSKIRMLLSDIYLRRDIQRENIDRIYQDQSSCRSLIFRLDDKVWDKKRMDMERKIIDLEQEKRRQVTDYFRDILFLKKDLREALIEKLEEKQKADMLT
;
A
#
# COMPACT_ATOMS: atom_id res chain seq x y z
N MET A 1 -10.84 -2.86 -49.07
CA MET A 1 -11.82 -2.00 -49.76
C MET A 1 -13.16 -2.12 -49.04
N MET A 2 -13.94 -1.03 -48.96
CA MET A 2 -15.10 -0.71 -48.08
C MET A 2 -14.69 0.23 -46.93
N ILE A 3 -14.68 1.56 -47.15
CA ILE A 3 -15.76 2.58 -47.22
C ILE A 3 -16.15 3.07 -45.81
N PHE A 4 -15.81 4.34 -45.56
CA PHE A 4 -16.24 5.14 -44.42
C PHE A 4 -17.66 5.66 -44.68
N ASP A 5 -18.53 5.61 -43.67
CA ASP A 5 -19.71 6.48 -43.59
C ASP A 5 -19.68 7.22 -42.25
N THR A 6 -19.61 8.54 -42.37
CA THR A 6 -19.74 9.50 -41.27
C THR A 6 -21.06 10.22 -41.51
N LEU A 7 -21.98 10.20 -40.54
CA LEU A 7 -23.11 11.12 -40.50
C LEU A 7 -23.13 11.84 -39.15
N ASN A 8 -22.75 13.11 -39.19
CA ASN A 8 -23.11 14.11 -38.20
C ASN A 8 -24.59 14.50 -38.43
N GLN A 9 -25.41 14.57 -37.37
CA GLN A 9 -26.24 15.75 -37.12
C GLN A 9 -26.79 15.74 -35.68
N GLY A 10 -26.78 16.92 -35.05
CA GLY A 10 -26.88 17.09 -33.62
C GLY A 10 -28.29 17.25 -33.06
N TYR A 11 -28.36 17.25 -31.73
CA TYR A 11 -29.44 17.83 -30.95
C TYR A 11 -28.87 18.53 -29.71
N LEU A 12 -29.29 19.78 -29.55
CA LEU A 12 -29.02 20.71 -28.47
C LEU A 12 -29.71 20.29 -27.15
N GLY A 13 -28.99 20.47 -26.05
CA GLY A 13 -29.53 21.08 -24.82
C GLY A 13 -30.31 20.17 -23.86
N ARG A 14 -29.65 19.79 -22.76
CA ARG A 14 -30.15 20.07 -21.40
C ARG A 14 -29.09 19.84 -20.32
N ASP A 15 -28.87 20.93 -19.58
CA ASP A 15 -28.48 21.01 -18.17
C ASP A 15 -28.46 19.71 -17.37
N LEU A 16 -27.35 19.45 -16.67
CA LEU A 16 -27.32 19.30 -15.22
C LEU A 16 -25.88 19.10 -14.75
N GLY A 17 -25.37 20.15 -14.09
CA GLY A 17 -24.17 20.06 -13.28
C GLY A 17 -24.27 18.91 -12.29
N LYS A 18 -23.29 18.01 -12.34
CA LYS A 18 -22.95 17.14 -11.22
C LYS A 18 -21.45 17.23 -11.02
N SER A 19 -21.10 18.19 -10.16
CA SER A 19 -19.87 18.24 -9.40
C SER A 19 -19.51 16.83 -8.94
N TYR A 20 -18.30 16.37 -9.26
CA TYR A 20 -17.74 15.18 -8.65
C TYR A 20 -17.62 15.46 -7.14
N LEU A 21 -18.57 14.95 -6.36
CA LEU A 21 -18.43 14.89 -4.92
C LEU A 21 -17.31 13.89 -4.62
N LEU A 22 -16.28 14.40 -3.95
CA LEU A 22 -15.22 13.61 -3.33
C LEU A 22 -15.91 12.66 -2.34
N MET A 23 -15.93 11.36 -2.66
CA MET A 23 -16.48 10.35 -1.76
C MET A 23 -15.62 10.27 -0.49
N ASP A 24 -16.21 10.60 0.65
CA ASP A 24 -15.64 10.45 1.99
C ASP A 24 -15.39 8.95 2.26
N PRO A 25 -14.17 8.50 2.61
CA PRO A 25 -13.80 7.09 2.68
C PRO A 25 -14.46 6.27 3.82
N LYS A 26 -15.51 6.80 4.48
CA LYS A 26 -16.16 6.17 5.64
C LYS A 26 -17.16 5.04 5.34
N TYR A 27 -17.40 4.67 4.08
CA TYR A 27 -18.49 3.73 3.72
C TYR A 27 -18.07 2.58 2.81
N LEU A 28 -16.93 1.94 3.10
CA LEU A 28 -16.40 0.81 2.34
C LEU A 28 -16.41 -0.51 3.13
N TYR A 29 -17.53 -0.84 3.78
CA TYR A 29 -17.77 -2.21 4.25
C TYR A 29 -19.22 -2.67 3.99
N PRO A 30 -19.42 -3.91 3.52
CA PRO A 30 -20.75 -4.47 3.35
C PRO A 30 -21.35 -4.81 4.71
N ALA A 31 -22.53 -4.25 4.99
CA ALA A 31 -23.39 -4.70 6.06
C ALA A 31 -23.83 -6.14 5.77
N LYS A 32 -23.51 -7.07 6.67
CA LYS A 32 -24.22 -8.35 6.77
C LYS A 32 -25.08 -8.28 8.03
N SER A 33 -26.39 -8.18 7.84
CA SER A 33 -27.37 -8.38 8.90
C SER A 33 -27.65 -9.88 9.07
N SER A 34 -27.85 -10.24 10.34
CA SER A 34 -28.66 -11.34 10.88
C SER A 34 -28.25 -12.79 10.59
N ALA A 35 -27.70 -13.43 11.61
CA ALA A 35 -28.29 -14.64 12.16
C ALA A 35 -28.13 -14.63 13.69
N GLN A 36 -29.26 -14.84 14.34
CA GLN A 36 -29.53 -14.79 15.76
C GLN A 36 -29.19 -16.16 16.34
N GLU A 37 -28.29 -16.25 17.31
CA GLU A 37 -28.24 -17.43 18.20
C GLU A 37 -27.98 -16.97 19.62
N SER A 38 -28.96 -17.29 20.45
CA SER A 38 -29.13 -16.93 21.84
C SER A 38 -28.59 -18.07 22.69
N TYR A 39 -27.57 -17.84 23.52
CA TYR A 39 -27.36 -18.60 24.75
C TYR A 39 -26.80 -17.69 25.84
N LEU A 40 -27.73 -17.26 26.71
CA LEU A 40 -27.65 -17.34 28.17
C LEU A 40 -26.32 -16.95 28.85
N ASN A 41 -26.41 -15.82 29.56
CA ASN A 41 -25.88 -15.60 30.92
C ASN A 41 -24.97 -16.71 31.47
N SER A 42 -23.67 -16.43 31.55
CA SER A 42 -22.83 -17.04 32.59
C SER A 42 -22.32 -15.94 33.50
N THR A 43 -23.04 -15.81 34.61
CA THR A 43 -22.62 -15.29 35.91
C THR A 43 -21.10 -15.34 36.09
N PHE A 44 -20.49 -14.19 36.33
CA PHE A 44 -19.15 -14.09 36.89
C PHE A 44 -19.16 -14.76 38.27
N SER A 45 -18.80 -16.04 38.31
CA SER A 45 -18.42 -16.72 39.55
C SER A 45 -16.95 -16.42 39.78
N CYS A 46 -16.67 -15.56 40.76
CA CYS A 46 -15.35 -15.42 41.32
C CYS A 46 -14.99 -16.72 42.04
N VAL A 47 -14.32 -17.63 41.34
CA VAL A 47 -13.64 -18.75 41.99
C VAL A 47 -12.43 -18.17 42.70
N GLN A 48 -12.55 -18.06 44.04
CA GLN A 48 -11.40 -17.99 44.94
C GLN A 48 -10.62 -19.31 44.81
N GLY A 49 -9.67 -19.32 43.87
CA GLY A 49 -8.65 -20.34 43.73
C GLY A 49 -7.31 -19.77 44.22
N SER A 50 -6.90 -20.22 45.40
CA SER A 50 -5.56 -20.00 45.94
C SER A 50 -4.49 -20.51 44.98
N ALA A 51 -3.41 -19.74 44.87
CA ALA A 51 -2.10 -20.02 44.26
C ALA A 51 -2.02 -20.11 42.72
N THR A 52 -1.68 -18.98 42.07
CA THR A 52 -0.78 -18.89 40.89
C THR A 52 -0.52 -17.41 40.52
N PHE A 53 0.10 -16.62 41.40
CA PHE A 53 0.56 -15.27 41.01
C PHE A 53 1.77 -15.31 40.05
N ALA A 54 2.53 -16.40 40.04
CA ALA A 54 3.69 -16.57 39.16
C ALA A 54 3.30 -16.81 37.68
N THR A 55 2.21 -17.55 37.44
CA THR A 55 1.82 -18.00 36.08
C THR A 55 1.21 -16.88 35.24
N GLY A 56 0.57 -15.88 35.85
CA GLY A 56 -0.05 -14.77 35.13
C GLY A 56 0.95 -13.71 34.62
N ILE A 57 2.09 -13.55 35.29
CA ILE A 57 3.14 -12.60 34.86
C ILE A 57 3.94 -13.18 33.69
N GLU A 58 4.29 -14.47 33.76
CA GLU A 58 5.01 -15.15 32.68
C GLU A 58 4.17 -15.22 31.40
N ASP A 59 2.87 -15.51 31.50
CA ASP A 59 1.93 -15.50 30.37
C ASP A 59 1.74 -14.08 29.77
N LEU A 60 1.78 -13.04 30.61
CA LEU A 60 1.77 -11.64 30.14
C LEU A 60 3.05 -11.27 29.38
N MET A 61 4.21 -11.74 29.87
CA MET A 61 5.51 -11.50 29.23
C MET A 61 5.64 -12.23 27.90
N LEU A 62 5.18 -13.48 27.81
CA LEU A 62 5.10 -14.24 26.56
C LEU A 62 4.19 -13.56 25.54
N ASN A 63 2.98 -13.15 25.94
CA ASN A 63 2.08 -12.40 25.07
C ASN A 63 2.72 -11.10 24.55
N ARG A 64 3.45 -10.38 25.41
CA ARG A 64 4.13 -9.15 25.00
C ARG A 64 5.27 -9.42 24.02
N GLU A 65 6.08 -10.46 24.24
CA GLU A 65 7.12 -10.86 23.32
C GLU A 65 6.53 -11.25 21.95
N GLU A 66 5.42 -12.00 21.94
CA GLU A 66 4.71 -12.37 20.71
C GLU A 66 4.20 -11.16 19.95
N VAL A 67 3.63 -10.17 20.64
CA VAL A 67 3.17 -8.92 20.03
C VAL A 67 4.32 -8.16 19.38
N ILE A 68 5.46 -8.05 20.07
CA ILE A 68 6.66 -7.38 19.52
C ILE A 68 7.20 -8.14 18.31
N ASN A 69 7.30 -9.47 18.40
CA ASN A 69 7.75 -10.32 17.30
C ASN A 69 6.81 -10.23 16.09
N SER A 70 5.50 -10.20 16.31
CA SER A 70 4.49 -10.00 15.27
C SER A 70 4.65 -8.66 14.57
N LYS A 71 4.81 -7.57 15.34
CA LYS A 71 5.09 -6.22 14.83
C LYS A 71 6.35 -6.18 13.97
N ILE A 72 7.45 -6.81 14.41
CA ILE A 72 8.70 -6.90 13.63
C ILE A 72 8.46 -7.64 12.30
N ARG A 73 7.76 -8.78 12.34
CA ARG A 73 7.46 -9.56 11.12
C ARG A 73 6.61 -8.76 10.13
N MET A 74 5.60 -8.05 10.63
CA MET A 74 4.76 -7.17 9.82
C MET A 74 5.58 -6.06 9.15
N LEU A 75 6.41 -5.34 9.91
CA LEU A 75 7.27 -4.28 9.38
C LEU A 75 8.25 -4.80 8.33
N LEU A 76 8.84 -5.99 8.54
CA LEU A 76 9.71 -6.62 7.55
C LEU A 76 8.94 -6.98 6.27
N SER A 77 7.75 -7.57 6.40
CA SER A 77 6.88 -7.89 5.27
C SER A 77 6.56 -6.64 4.45
N ASP A 78 6.19 -5.54 5.11
CA ASP A 78 5.87 -4.27 4.46
C ASP A 78 7.09 -3.67 3.74
N ILE A 79 8.27 -3.74 4.35
CA ILE A 79 9.53 -3.32 3.71
C ILE A 79 9.79 -4.10 2.42
N TYR A 80 9.64 -5.42 2.47
CA TYR A 80 9.87 -6.27 1.29
C TYR A 80 8.83 -6.01 0.20
N LEU A 81 7.55 -5.91 0.57
CA LEU A 81 6.47 -5.62 -0.36
C LEU A 81 6.69 -4.27 -1.06
N ARG A 82 7.02 -3.22 -0.31
CA ARG A 82 7.29 -1.90 -0.90
C ARG A 82 8.49 -1.91 -1.82
N ARG A 83 9.54 -2.67 -1.49
CA ARG A 83 10.71 -2.83 -2.38
C ARG A 83 10.31 -3.48 -3.70
N ASP A 84 9.46 -4.49 -3.66
CA ASP A 84 9.07 -5.23 -4.86
C ASP A 84 8.14 -4.39 -5.74
N ILE A 85 7.19 -3.65 -5.15
CA ILE A 85 6.36 -2.65 -5.87
C ILE A 85 7.25 -1.58 -6.51
N GLN A 86 8.23 -1.05 -5.76
CA GLN A 86 9.15 -0.05 -6.28
C GLN A 86 9.93 -0.57 -7.48
N ARG A 87 10.43 -1.81 -7.40
CA ARG A 87 11.15 -2.45 -8.50
C ARG A 87 10.26 -2.56 -9.73
N GLU A 88 9.04 -3.07 -9.57
CA GLU A 88 8.09 -3.21 -10.66
C GLU A 88 7.74 -1.87 -11.32
N ASN A 89 7.49 -0.83 -10.52
CA ASN A 89 7.19 0.52 -11.04
C ASN A 89 8.35 1.05 -11.89
N ILE A 90 9.58 0.93 -11.38
CA ILE A 90 10.78 1.37 -12.10
C ILE A 90 10.99 0.57 -13.39
N ASP A 91 10.78 -0.75 -13.34
CA ASP A 91 10.90 -1.63 -14.51
C ASP A 91 9.88 -1.27 -15.60
N ARG A 92 8.63 -0.99 -15.22
CA ARG A 92 7.59 -0.51 -16.15
C ARG A 92 7.98 0.82 -16.80
N ILE A 93 8.51 1.76 -16.03
CA ILE A 93 8.99 3.04 -16.58
C ILE A 93 10.13 2.81 -17.60
N TYR A 94 11.06 1.90 -17.31
CA TYR A 94 12.12 1.56 -18.27
C TYR A 94 11.58 0.92 -19.55
N GLN A 95 10.59 0.03 -19.44
CA GLN A 95 9.92 -0.57 -20.59
C GLN A 95 9.22 0.49 -21.44
N ASP A 96 8.53 1.44 -20.82
CA ASP A 96 7.87 2.54 -21.52
C ASP A 96 8.88 3.47 -22.23
N GLN A 97 9.98 3.80 -21.57
CA GLN A 97 11.06 4.58 -22.18
C GLN A 97 11.69 3.86 -23.37
N SER A 98 11.96 2.56 -23.24
CA SER A 98 12.49 1.73 -24.32
C SER A 98 11.52 1.64 -25.50
N SER A 99 10.22 1.53 -25.21
CA SER A 99 9.15 1.53 -26.21
C SER A 99 9.09 2.86 -26.96
N CYS A 100 9.16 3.99 -26.25
CA CYS A 100 9.19 5.32 -26.87
C CYS A 100 10.43 5.49 -27.77
N ARG A 101 11.62 5.10 -27.30
CA ARG A 101 12.86 5.15 -28.10
C ARG A 101 12.75 4.26 -29.34
N SER A 102 12.24 3.04 -29.19
CA SER A 102 12.03 2.11 -30.30
C SER A 102 11.08 2.66 -31.36
N LEU A 103 10.05 3.40 -30.95
CA LEU A 103 9.12 4.05 -31.87
C LEU A 103 9.76 5.26 -32.57
N ILE A 104 10.59 6.05 -31.88
CA ILE A 104 11.38 7.13 -32.49
C ILE A 104 12.28 6.59 -33.59
N PHE A 105 12.99 5.47 -33.34
CA PHE A 105 13.86 4.86 -34.35
C PHE A 105 13.12 4.32 -35.58
N ARG A 106 11.82 4.03 -35.49
CA ARG A 106 11.00 3.51 -36.59
C ARG A 106 10.25 4.60 -37.36
N LEU A 107 10.23 5.83 -36.86
CA LEU A 107 9.58 6.95 -37.54
C LEU A 107 10.40 7.38 -38.75
N ASP A 108 9.74 7.43 -39.92
CA ASP A 108 10.32 7.91 -41.18
C ASP A 108 10.54 9.44 -41.15
N ASP A 109 11.54 9.93 -41.90
CA ASP A 109 12.03 11.32 -41.90
C ASP A 109 10.93 12.36 -42.21
N LYS A 110 9.81 11.93 -42.79
CA LYS A 110 8.71 12.81 -43.21
C LYS A 110 7.70 13.13 -42.11
N VAL A 111 7.73 12.43 -40.96
CA VAL A 111 6.79 12.65 -39.83
C VAL A 111 7.54 13.19 -38.60
N TRP A 112 8.75 13.74 -38.83
CA TRP A 112 9.78 13.91 -37.82
C TRP A 112 9.47 14.92 -36.72
N ASP A 113 8.67 15.95 -36.95
CA ASP A 113 8.67 17.06 -35.99
C ASP A 113 7.70 16.84 -34.83
N LYS A 114 6.40 16.68 -35.10
CA LYS A 114 5.42 16.67 -34.00
C LYS A 114 5.46 15.38 -33.18
N LYS A 115 5.37 14.22 -33.85
CA LYS A 115 5.28 12.93 -33.15
C LYS A 115 6.57 12.58 -32.40
N ARG A 116 7.73 12.94 -32.94
CA ARG A 116 9.01 12.74 -32.26
C ARG A 116 9.12 13.63 -31.04
N MET A 117 8.80 14.93 -31.16
CA MET A 117 8.79 15.84 -30.01
C MET A 117 7.84 15.36 -28.92
N ASP A 118 6.66 14.84 -29.27
CA ASP A 118 5.72 14.27 -28.30
C ASP A 118 6.33 13.05 -27.57
N MET A 119 7.02 12.15 -28.29
CA MET A 119 7.71 11.02 -27.65
C MET A 119 8.92 11.43 -26.81
N GLU A 120 9.69 12.42 -27.25
CA GLU A 120 10.82 12.96 -26.48
C GLU A 120 10.35 13.64 -25.19
N ARG A 121 9.24 14.40 -25.25
CA ARG A 121 8.57 14.94 -24.04
C ARG A 121 8.13 13.81 -23.13
N LYS A 122 7.48 12.77 -23.66
CA LYS A 122 7.08 11.61 -22.87
C LYS A 122 8.26 10.91 -22.19
N ILE A 123 9.41 10.80 -22.86
CA ILE A 123 10.63 10.25 -22.25
C ILE A 123 11.11 11.12 -21.08
N ILE A 124 11.07 12.44 -21.23
CA ILE A 124 11.44 13.38 -20.15
C ILE A 124 10.48 13.23 -18.97
N ASP A 125 9.17 13.17 -19.22
CA ASP A 125 8.15 12.99 -18.17
C ASP A 125 8.35 11.68 -17.42
N LEU A 126 8.63 10.58 -18.14
CA LEU A 126 8.95 9.28 -17.55
C LEU A 126 10.22 9.34 -16.68
N GLU A 127 11.23 10.10 -17.08
CA GLU A 127 12.45 10.28 -16.26
C GLU A 127 12.17 11.12 -15.00
N GLN A 128 11.27 12.11 -15.08
CA GLN A 128 10.82 12.85 -13.91
C GLN A 128 10.05 11.94 -12.95
N GLU A 129 9.13 11.13 -13.48
CA GLU A 129 8.34 10.17 -12.69
C GLU A 129 9.27 9.17 -11.99
N LYS A 130 10.28 8.65 -12.69
CA LYS A 130 11.31 7.79 -12.08
C LYS A 130 12.01 8.44 -10.88
N ARG A 131 12.37 9.74 -10.98
CA ARG A 131 13.01 10.47 -9.87
C ARG A 131 12.04 10.67 -8.70
N ARG A 132 10.75 10.90 -8.98
CA ARG A 132 9.69 10.99 -7.96
C ARG A 132 9.54 9.65 -7.24
N GLN A 133 9.36 8.56 -7.98
CA GLN A 133 9.26 7.21 -7.43
C GLN A 133 10.44 6.88 -6.51
N VAL A 134 11.68 7.20 -6.89
CA VAL A 134 12.85 6.97 -6.01
C VAL A 134 12.78 7.79 -4.72
N THR A 135 12.37 9.06 -4.83
CA THR A 135 12.26 9.97 -3.67
C THR A 135 11.15 9.54 -2.73
N ASP A 136 9.99 9.17 -3.27
CA ASP A 136 8.82 8.73 -2.51
C ASP A 136 9.10 7.40 -1.79
N TYR A 137 9.71 6.44 -2.49
CA TYR A 137 10.17 5.20 -1.86
C TYR A 137 11.18 5.44 -0.74
N PHE A 138 12.13 6.37 -0.95
CA PHE A 138 13.10 6.72 0.08
C PHE A 138 12.42 7.32 1.33
N ARG A 139 11.42 8.18 1.15
CA ARG A 139 10.64 8.73 2.26
C ARG A 139 9.87 7.62 2.99
N ASP A 140 9.20 6.75 2.24
CA ASP A 140 8.39 5.66 2.80
C ASP A 140 9.23 4.66 3.58
N ILE A 141 10.38 4.26 3.04
CA ILE A 141 11.26 3.28 3.69
C ILE A 141 11.94 3.85 4.93
N LEU A 142 12.16 5.16 5.01
CA LEU A 142 12.73 5.79 6.19
C LEU A 142 11.85 5.62 7.42
N PHE A 143 10.53 5.80 7.27
CA PHE A 143 9.57 5.61 8.35
C PHE A 143 9.55 4.15 8.80
N LEU A 144 9.42 3.21 7.87
CA LEU A 144 9.43 1.78 8.20
C LEU A 144 10.74 1.32 8.87
N LYS A 145 11.89 1.85 8.43
CA LYS A 145 13.18 1.56 9.07
C LYS A 145 13.28 2.12 10.47
N LYS A 146 12.71 3.31 10.71
CA LYS A 146 12.64 3.91 12.03
C LYS A 146 11.77 3.03 12.95
N ASP A 147 10.57 2.68 12.51
CA ASP A 147 9.63 1.86 13.29
C ASP A 147 10.21 0.46 13.58
N LEU A 148 10.93 -0.13 12.62
CA LEU A 148 11.62 -1.41 12.80
C LEU A 148 12.73 -1.29 13.85
N ARG A 149 13.50 -0.20 13.83
CA ARG A 149 14.55 0.05 14.83
C ARG A 149 13.92 0.17 16.22
N GLU A 150 12.83 0.92 16.35
CA GLU A 150 12.12 1.08 17.62
C GLU A 150 11.57 -0.26 18.13
N ALA A 151 10.96 -1.08 17.26
CA ALA A 151 10.48 -2.40 17.64
C ALA A 151 11.61 -3.37 18.05
N LEU A 152 12.79 -3.26 17.44
CA LEU A 152 13.97 -4.06 17.83
C LEU A 152 14.55 -3.61 19.18
N ILE A 153 14.54 -2.31 19.46
CA ILE A 153 14.93 -1.78 20.78
C ILE A 153 13.95 -2.29 21.84
N GLU A 154 12.65 -2.18 21.57
CA GLU A 154 11.59 -2.68 22.46
C GLU A 154 11.78 -4.18 22.78
N LYS A 155 12.12 -4.98 21.77
CA LYS A 155 12.45 -6.40 21.96
C LYS A 155 13.65 -6.62 22.88
N LEU A 156 14.72 -5.84 22.72
CA LEU A 156 15.92 -5.94 23.54
C LEU A 156 15.64 -5.54 24.99
N GLU A 157 14.88 -4.48 25.20
CA GLU A 157 14.47 -4.04 26.54
C GLU A 157 13.61 -5.09 27.25
N GLU A 158 12.67 -5.71 26.53
CA GLU A 158 11.83 -6.75 27.12
C GLU A 158 12.63 -8.01 27.46
N LYS A 159 13.59 -8.39 26.60
CA LYS A 159 14.52 -9.48 26.89
C LYS A 159 15.37 -9.19 28.13
N GLN A 160 15.92 -7.97 28.25
CA GLN A 160 16.69 -7.59 29.43
C GLN A 160 15.85 -7.61 30.72
N LYS A 161 14.57 -7.21 30.65
CA LYS A 161 13.66 -7.31 31.80
C LYS A 161 13.38 -8.76 32.17
N ALA A 162 13.16 -9.63 31.19
CA ALA A 162 13.01 -11.06 31.42
C ALA A 162 14.26 -11.66 32.10
N ASP A 163 15.45 -11.36 31.58
CA ASP A 163 16.71 -11.84 32.14
C ASP A 163 16.97 -11.34 33.59
N MET A 164 16.44 -10.17 33.98
CA MET A 164 16.53 -9.66 35.36
C MET A 164 15.50 -10.26 36.32
N LEU A 165 14.41 -10.85 35.79
CA LEU A 165 13.32 -11.43 36.57
C LEU A 165 13.50 -12.94 36.82
N THR A 166 14.34 -13.60 36.03
CA THR A 166 14.87 -14.96 36.23
C THR A 166 16.13 -14.99 37.08
#